data_AF-A0A918UQ55-F1
#
_entry.id   AF-A0A918UQ55-F1
#
_cell.length_a   1.000
_cell.length_b   1.000
_cell.length_c   1.000
_cell.angle_alpha   90.00
_cell.angle_beta   90.00
_cell.angle_gamma   90.00
#
_symmetry.space_group_name_H-M   'P 1'
#
loop_
_entity.id
_entity.type
_entity.pdbx_description
1 polymer ?
#
loop_
_entity_poly.entity_id
_entity_poly.type
_entity_poly.pdbx_seq_one_letter_code
_entity_poly.pdbx_strand_id
1 'polypeptide(L)'
;MKKLIFFIAASLIAFSCKDEKAPKYLLSEDEMVNIMVDIHMAEGMASSLPVSYDSSKKLYPLFESRVFEKHQVEDTVYTKSLEYYLRDTEKMKDLYSRVIDSLSVREKIGESE
;
A
#
# COMPACT_ATOMS: atom_id res chain seq x y z
N MET A 1 -20.67 32.96 35.24
CA MET A 1 -19.26 32.51 35.15
C MET A 1 -19.12 31.01 34.84
N LYS A 2 -19.87 30.10 35.50
CA LYS A 2 -19.85 28.65 35.21
C LYS A 2 -20.24 28.25 33.77
N LYS A 3 -21.17 28.99 33.14
CA LYS A 3 -21.58 28.76 31.73
C LYS A 3 -20.53 29.20 30.71
N LEU A 4 -19.67 30.16 31.06
CA LEU A 4 -18.59 30.65 30.18
C LEU A 4 -17.44 29.63 30.12
N ILE A 5 -17.14 28.97 31.26
CA ILE A 5 -16.15 27.89 31.34
C ILE A 5 -16.57 26.69 30.48
N PHE A 6 -17.86 26.35 30.45
CA PHE A 6 -18.39 25.29 29.58
C PHE A 6 -18.26 25.63 28.09
N PHE A 7 -18.45 26.89 27.69
CA PHE A 7 -18.29 27.32 26.31
C PHE A 7 -16.81 27.31 25.85
N ILE A 8 -15.88 27.65 26.74
CA ILE A 8 -14.43 27.61 26.45
C ILE A 8 -13.93 26.15 26.37
N ALA A 9 -14.43 25.26 27.24
CA ALA A 9 -14.10 23.84 27.19
C ALA A 9 -14.64 23.14 25.93
N ALA A 10 -15.82 23.53 25.43
CA ALA A 10 -16.37 23.01 24.18
C ALA A 10 -15.60 23.51 22.94
N SER A 11 -15.05 24.72 22.98
CA SER A 11 -14.26 25.30 21.88
C SER A 11 -12.88 24.64 21.69
N LEU A 12 -12.30 24.03 22.73
CA LEU A 12 -10.97 23.41 22.67
C LEU A 12 -10.96 22.05 21.95
N ILE A 13 -12.13 21.42 21.75
CA ILE A 13 -12.25 20.11 21.08
C ILE A 13 -12.33 20.26 19.55
N ALA A 14 -12.62 21.46 19.05
CA ALA A 14 -12.89 21.71 17.62
C ALA A 14 -11.63 21.91 16.74
N PHE A 15 -10.41 21.93 17.29
CA PHE A 15 -9.20 22.25 16.54
C PHE A 15 -8.29 21.06 16.18
N SER A 16 -8.70 19.82 16.44
CA SER A 16 -7.92 18.64 16.01
C SER A 16 -8.25 18.18 14.58
N CYS A 17 -8.35 19.12 13.62
CA CYS A 17 -8.19 18.77 12.20
C CYS A 17 -6.69 18.80 11.91
N LYS A 18 -6.05 17.64 11.97
CA LYS A 18 -4.67 17.47 11.52
C LYS A 18 -4.72 17.38 10.00
N ASP A 19 -4.80 18.53 9.32
CA ASP A 19 -4.59 18.63 7.87
C ASP A 19 -3.10 18.42 7.56
N GLU A 20 -2.63 17.18 7.76
CA GLU A 20 -1.32 16.75 7.32
C GLU A 20 -1.39 16.65 5.79
N LYS A 21 -0.97 17.72 5.11
CA LYS A 21 -0.82 17.72 3.65
C LYS A 21 0.02 16.51 3.26
N ALA A 22 -0.54 15.67 2.39
CA ALA A 22 0.14 14.49 1.87
C ALA A 22 1.53 14.86 1.34
N PRO A 23 2.58 14.06 1.64
CA PRO A 23 3.90 14.32 1.11
C PRO A 23 3.91 14.30 -0.42
N LYS A 24 4.74 15.14 -1.06
CA LYS A 24 4.82 15.22 -2.53
C LYS A 24 5.31 13.93 -3.21
N TYR A 25 5.93 13.03 -2.45
CA TYR A 25 6.40 11.73 -2.93
C TYR A 25 5.35 10.62 -2.76
N LEU A 26 4.17 10.93 -2.20
CA LEU A 26 3.18 9.91 -1.89
C LEU A 26 2.52 9.41 -3.18
N LEU A 27 2.64 8.10 -3.42
CA LEU A 27 1.85 7.42 -4.45
C LEU A 27 0.36 7.58 -4.14
N SER A 28 -0.48 7.76 -5.16
CA SER A 28 -1.92 7.68 -4.97
C SER A 28 -2.34 6.27 -4.54
N GLU A 29 -3.55 6.16 -3.99
CA GLU A 29 -4.10 4.87 -3.55
C GLU A 29 -4.19 3.87 -4.72
N ASP A 30 -4.53 4.35 -5.91
CA ASP A 30 -4.61 3.53 -7.13
C ASP A 30 -3.23 3.06 -7.59
N GLU A 31 -2.23 3.94 -7.61
CA GLU A 31 -0.85 3.57 -7.92
C GLU A 31 -0.31 2.54 -6.91
N MET A 32 -0.59 2.75 -5.62
CA MET A 32 -0.18 1.84 -4.55
C MET A 32 -0.81 0.45 -4.72
N VAL A 33 -2.12 0.36 -4.96
CA VAL A 33 -2.80 -0.92 -5.22
C VAL A 33 -2.21 -1.62 -6.44
N ASN A 34 -2.00 -0.90 -7.54
CA ASN A 34 -1.46 -1.49 -8.77
C ASN A 34 -0.03 -2.04 -8.57
N ILE A 35 0.82 -1.32 -7.84
CA ILE A 35 2.18 -1.77 -7.51
C ILE A 35 2.13 -2.98 -6.57
N MET A 36 1.33 -2.94 -5.50
CA MET A 36 1.21 -4.05 -4.55
C MET A 36 0.71 -5.34 -5.22
N VAL A 37 -0.26 -5.23 -6.12
CA VAL A 37 -0.74 -6.36 -6.92
C VAL A 37 0.42 -6.98 -7.71
N ASP A 38 1.20 -6.15 -8.42
CA ASP A 38 2.30 -6.66 -9.24
C ASP A 38 3.48 -7.19 -8.40
N ILE A 39 3.72 -6.63 -7.20
CA ILE A 39 4.67 -7.18 -6.22
C ILE A 39 4.25 -8.60 -5.80
N HIS A 40 2.99 -8.81 -5.43
CA HIS A 40 2.52 -10.13 -5.03
C HIS A 40 2.53 -11.13 -6.20
N MET A 41 2.26 -10.67 -7.43
CA MET A 41 2.45 -11.50 -8.62
C MET A 41 3.91 -11.88 -8.83
N ALA A 42 4.84 -10.92 -8.67
CA ALA A 42 6.29 -11.16 -8.76
C ALA A 42 6.78 -12.16 -7.71
N GLU A 43 6.29 -12.06 -6.47
CA GLU A 43 6.57 -13.01 -5.40
C GLU A 43 6.05 -14.42 -5.72
N GLY A 44 4.81 -14.50 -6.23
CA GLY A 44 4.20 -15.75 -6.69
C GLY A 44 5.00 -16.40 -7.81
N MET A 45 5.41 -15.62 -8.82
CA MET A 45 6.25 -16.09 -9.93
C MET A 45 7.61 -16.58 -9.44
N ALA A 46 8.29 -15.82 -8.56
CA ALA A 46 9.57 -16.23 -8.01
C ALA A 46 9.46 -17.54 -7.22
N SER A 47 8.37 -17.68 -6.46
CA SER A 47 8.09 -18.87 -5.64
C SER A 47 7.65 -20.09 -6.45
N SER A 48 7.11 -19.91 -7.66
CA SER A 48 6.71 -21.00 -8.55
C SER A 48 7.85 -21.56 -9.42
N LEU A 49 9.04 -20.94 -9.39
CA LEU A 49 10.19 -21.42 -10.15
C LEU A 49 10.66 -22.80 -9.62
N PRO A 50 11.12 -23.71 -10.49
CA PRO A 50 11.61 -25.04 -10.10
C PRO A 50 13.03 -24.98 -9.51
N VAL A 51 13.23 -24.14 -8.49
CA VAL A 51 14.50 -23.94 -7.77
C VAL A 51 14.27 -24.07 -6.27
N SER A 52 15.34 -24.17 -5.48
CA SER A 52 15.19 -24.18 -4.02
C SER A 52 14.61 -22.86 -3.50
N TYR A 53 13.95 -22.91 -2.34
CA TYR A 53 13.41 -21.72 -1.66
C TYR A 53 14.47 -20.64 -1.43
N ASP A 54 15.69 -21.03 -1.04
CA ASP A 54 16.78 -20.06 -0.87
C ASP A 54 17.20 -19.41 -2.19
N SER A 55 17.08 -20.15 -3.30
CA SER A 55 17.36 -19.63 -4.64
C SER A 55 16.25 -18.68 -5.11
N SER A 56 14.97 -19.05 -4.91
CA SER A 56 13.85 -18.17 -5.28
C SER A 56 13.90 -16.85 -4.49
N LYS A 57 14.23 -16.90 -3.20
CA LYS A 57 14.42 -15.70 -2.37
C LYS A 57 15.53 -14.78 -2.88
N LYS A 58 16.62 -15.34 -3.46
CA LYS A 58 17.68 -14.56 -4.08
C LYS A 58 17.30 -13.99 -5.45
N LEU A 59 16.37 -14.63 -6.15
CA LEU A 59 15.87 -14.18 -7.45
C LEU A 59 14.79 -13.11 -7.31
N TYR A 60 13.98 -13.16 -6.26
CA TYR A 60 12.86 -12.23 -6.03
C TYR A 60 13.22 -10.75 -6.23
N PRO A 61 14.35 -10.21 -5.70
CA PRO A 61 14.71 -8.81 -5.91
C PRO A 61 14.83 -8.40 -7.38
N LEU A 62 15.17 -9.33 -8.29
CA LEU A 62 15.20 -9.07 -9.73
C LEU A 62 13.79 -8.90 -10.31
N PHE A 63 12.81 -9.66 -9.80
CA PHE A 63 11.41 -9.51 -10.20
C PHE A 63 10.81 -8.23 -9.62
N GLU A 64 11.09 -7.94 -8.35
CA GLU A 64 10.65 -6.73 -7.67
C GLU A 64 11.17 -5.45 -8.35
N SER A 65 12.47 -5.41 -8.72
CA SER A 65 13.04 -4.30 -9.49
C SER A 65 12.28 -4.03 -10.78
N ARG A 66 11.86 -5.08 -11.50
CA ARG A 66 11.06 -4.93 -12.73
C ARG A 66 9.66 -4.39 -12.48
N VAL A 67 9.07 -4.64 -11.30
CA VAL A 67 7.80 -4.03 -10.93
C VAL A 67 7.96 -2.52 -10.78
N PHE A 68 9.00 -2.08 -10.07
CA PHE A 68 9.30 -0.66 -9.91
C PHE A 68 9.58 0.03 -11.25
N GLU A 69 10.36 -0.60 -12.13
CA GLU A 69 10.58 -0.11 -13.50
C GLU A 69 9.27 0.01 -14.29
N LYS A 70 8.39 -1.00 -14.22
CA LYS A 70 7.09 -1.02 -14.92
C LYS A 70 6.21 0.15 -14.49
N HIS A 71 6.19 0.47 -13.20
CA HIS A 71 5.38 1.55 -12.64
C HIS A 71 6.08 2.91 -12.67
N GLN A 72 7.34 2.98 -13.13
CA GLN A 72 8.15 4.21 -13.14
C GLN A 72 8.29 4.84 -11.74
N VAL A 73 8.45 3.99 -10.73
CA VAL A 73 8.53 4.38 -9.32
C VAL A 73 9.85 3.93 -8.73
N GLU A 74 10.53 4.82 -8.00
CA GLU A 74 11.72 4.47 -7.22
C GLU A 74 11.34 3.61 -6.00
N ASP A 75 12.18 2.64 -5.60
CA ASP A 75 11.90 1.77 -4.45
C ASP A 75 11.64 2.58 -3.16
N THR A 76 12.35 3.70 -3.00
CA THR A 76 12.26 4.59 -1.85
C THR A 76 10.93 5.34 -1.83
N VAL A 77 10.34 5.63 -2.99
CA VAL A 77 9.03 6.26 -3.11
C VAL A 77 7.94 5.27 -2.70
N TYR A 78 8.02 4.03 -3.17
CA TYR A 78 7.13 2.95 -2.74
C TYR A 78 7.24 2.72 -1.22
N THR A 79 8.46 2.53 -0.71
CA THR A 79 8.70 2.26 0.71
C THR A 79 8.16 3.37 1.62
N LYS A 80 8.42 4.64 1.29
CA LYS A 80 7.91 5.78 2.06
C LYS A 80 6.39 5.93 1.95
N SER A 81 5.80 5.55 0.81
CA SER A 81 4.35 5.56 0.64
C SER A 81 3.71 4.45 1.47
N LEU A 82 4.30 3.25 1.47
CA LEU A 82 3.88 2.15 2.33
C LEU A 82 3.93 2.55 3.81
N GLU A 83 5.05 3.12 4.28
CA GLU A 83 5.17 3.63 5.65
C GLU A 83 4.14 4.71 5.99
N TYR A 84 3.78 5.56 5.03
CA TYR A 84 2.73 6.56 5.22
C TYR A 84 1.37 5.90 5.40
N TYR A 85 0.99 5.01 4.48
CA TYR A 85 -0.31 4.36 4.54
C TYR A 85 -0.44 3.47 5.79
N LEU A 86 0.62 2.78 6.21
CA LEU A 86 0.68 1.96 7.43
C LEU A 86 0.33 2.71 8.74
N ARG A 87 0.33 4.05 8.74
CA ARG A 87 -0.07 4.86 9.91
C ARG A 87 -1.58 4.96 10.07
N ASP A 88 -2.35 4.65 9.04
CA ASP A 88 -3.81 4.67 9.05
C ASP A 88 -4.32 3.26 8.72
N THR A 89 -4.73 2.53 9.76
CA THR A 89 -5.16 1.13 9.65
C THR A 89 -6.37 0.95 8.73
N GLU A 90 -7.34 1.88 8.75
CA GLU A 90 -8.53 1.77 7.91
C GLU A 90 -8.16 1.99 6.44
N LYS A 91 -7.26 2.94 6.17
CA LYS A 91 -6.76 3.18 4.81
C LYS A 91 -5.95 2.00 4.28
N MET A 92 -5.03 1.43 5.07
CA MET A 92 -4.32 0.21 4.64
C MET A 92 -5.24 -0.97 4.39
N LYS A 93 -6.27 -1.13 5.22
CA LYS A 93 -7.25 -2.20 5.06
C LYS A 93 -8.00 -2.07 3.73
N ASP A 94 -8.40 -0.85 3.36
CA ASP A 94 -9.02 -0.57 2.06
C ASP A 94 -8.09 -0.93 0.90
N LEU A 95 -6.85 -0.44 0.93
CA LEU A 95 -5.83 -0.75 -0.09
C LEU A 95 -5.64 -2.27 -0.23
N TYR A 96 -5.47 -3.00 0.87
CA TYR A 96 -5.30 -4.45 0.84
C TYR A 96 -6.55 -5.18 0.36
N SER A 97 -7.75 -4.72 0.69
CA SER A 97 -9.00 -5.32 0.17
C SER A 97 -9.01 -5.25 -1.35
N ARG A 98 -8.66 -4.09 -1.93
CA ARG A 98 -8.61 -3.88 -3.38
C ARG A 98 -7.52 -4.73 -4.06
N VAL A 99 -6.39 -4.92 -3.38
CA VAL A 99 -5.31 -5.84 -3.84
C VAL A 99 -5.83 -7.27 -3.89
N ILE A 100 -6.48 -7.75 -2.81
CA ILE A 100 -7.05 -9.11 -2.74
C ILE A 100 -8.10 -9.31 -3.84
N ASP A 101 -9.04 -8.38 -3.99
CA ASP A 101 -10.07 -8.44 -5.01
C ASP A 101 -9.46 -8.54 -6.43
N SER A 102 -8.42 -7.74 -6.70
CA SER A 102 -7.71 -7.75 -7.98
C SER A 102 -7.02 -9.08 -8.25
N LEU A 103 -6.37 -9.66 -7.24
CA LEU A 103 -5.70 -10.97 -7.35
C LEU A 103 -6.72 -12.10 -7.54
N SER A 104 -7.83 -12.10 -6.79
CA SER A 104 -8.89 -13.10 -6.93
C SER A 104 -9.56 -13.09 -8.30
N VAL A 105 -9.69 -11.91 -8.94
CA VAL A 105 -10.17 -11.84 -10.33
C VAL A 105 -9.17 -12.47 -11.30
N ARG A 106 -7.87 -12.18 -11.14
CA ARG A 106 -6.81 -12.75 -12.00
C ARG A 106 -6.69 -14.27 -11.85
N GLU A 107 -6.79 -14.78 -10.63
CA GLU A 107 -6.81 -16.21 -10.33
C GLU A 107 -7.94 -16.92 -11.09
N LYS A 108 -9.17 -16.43 -10.98
CA LYS A 108 -10.33 -16.99 -11.69
C LYS A 108 -10.18 -16.96 -13.22
N ILE A 109 -9.55 -15.92 -13.76
CA ILE A 109 -9.25 -15.84 -15.19
C ILE A 109 -8.23 -16.92 -15.57
N GLY A 110 -7.15 -17.07 -14.80
CA GLY A 110 -6.14 -18.09 -15.04
C GLY A 110 -6.64 -19.53 -14.92
N GLU A 111 -7.62 -19.81 -14.07
CA GLU A 111 -8.28 -21.13 -13.97
C GLU A 111 -9.20 -21.47 -15.16
N SER A 112 -9.61 -20.45 -15.92
CA SER A 112 -10.53 -20.61 -17.06
C SER A 112 -9.84 -20.87 -18.40
N GLU A 113 -8.51 -20.82 -18.43
CA GLU A 113 -7.64 -21.11 -19.59
C GLU A 113 -7.10 -22.54 -19.56
#